data_AF-A0A0C9WW53-F1
#
_entry.id   AF-A0A0C9WW53-F1
#
_cell.length_a   1.000
_cell.length_b   1.000
_cell.length_c   1.000
_cell.angle_alpha   90.00
_cell.angle_beta   90.00
_cell.angle_gamma   90.00
#
_symmetry.space_group_name_H-M   'P 1'
#
loop_
_entity.id
_entity.type
_entity.pdbx_description
1 polymer ?
#
loop_
_entity_poly.entity_id
_entity_poly.type
_entity_poly.pdbx_seq_one_letter_code
_entity_poly.pdbx_strand_id
1 'polypeptide(L)' 'ISPAQANYRLYTEDGPLDSYNPIYSNELSISCISCTEIVPPRTAASPKKYLCKIEGYQ' A
#
# COMPACT_ATOMS: atom_id res chain seq x y z
N ILE A 1 -19.85 -1.87 10.87
CA ILE A 1 -18.87 -2.80 10.27
C ILE A 1 -17.71 -1.93 9.80
N SER A 2 -16.53 -2.08 10.39
CA SER A 2 -15.35 -1.32 9.93
C SER A 2 -14.92 -1.83 8.55
N PRO A 3 -14.33 -0.99 7.69
CA PRO A 3 -13.78 -1.44 6.42
C PRO A 3 -12.77 -2.58 6.64
N ALA A 4 -12.80 -3.60 5.79
CA ALA A 4 -11.72 -4.57 5.75
C ALA A 4 -10.39 -3.84 5.42
N GLN A 5 -9.33 -4.24 6.10
CA GLN A 5 -7.99 -3.69 5.94
C GLN A 5 -7.07 -4.75 5.35
N ALA A 6 -6.11 -4.32 4.53
CA ALA A 6 -5.08 -5.17 3.95
C ALA A 6 -3.70 -4.58 4.24
N ASN A 7 -2.76 -5.44 4.61
CA ASN A 7 -1.36 -5.07 4.75
C ASN A 7 -0.62 -5.28 3.43
N TYR A 8 0.36 -4.42 3.13
CA TYR A 8 1.17 -4.52 1.92
C TYR A 8 2.63 -4.12 2.19
N ARG A 9 3.51 -4.55 1.27
CA ARG A 9 4.90 -4.08 1.13
C ARG A 9 5.17 -3.79 -0.34
N LEU A 10 5.95 -2.75 -0.61
CA LEU A 10 6.49 -2.50 -1.94
C LEU A 10 7.90 -3.10 -2.05
N TYR A 11 8.21 -3.63 -3.23
CA TYR A 11 9.49 -4.28 -3.50
C TYR A 11 10.15 -3.67 -4.73
N THR A 12 11.47 -3.54 -4.65
CA THR A 12 12.40 -3.36 -5.77
C THR A 12 13.22 -4.65 -5.96
N GLU A 13 14.14 -4.63 -6.93
CA GLU A 13 15.11 -5.72 -7.09
C GLU A 13 16.04 -5.84 -5.87
N ASP A 14 16.30 -4.74 -5.15
CA ASP A 14 17.17 -4.71 -3.97
C ASP A 14 16.45 -5.10 -2.66
N GLY A 15 15.12 -5.30 -2.71
CA GLY A 15 14.32 -5.70 -1.55
C GLY A 15 13.15 -4.76 -1.24
N PRO A 16 12.60 -4.84 -0.02
CA PRO A 16 11.44 -4.04 0.38
C PRO A 16 11.80 -2.56 0.54
N LEU A 17 10.88 -1.68 0.14
CA LEU A 17 10.99 -0.25 0.38
C LEU A 17 10.37 0.11 1.73
N ASP A 18 10.97 1.09 2.41
CA ASP A 18 10.32 1.74 3.53
C ASP A 18 9.07 2.50 3.02
N SER A 19 7.96 2.30 3.72
CA SER A 19 6.74 3.03 3.46
C SER A 19 6.79 4.41 4.09
N TYR A 20 6.07 5.35 3.47
CA TYR A 20 5.81 6.66 4.05
C TYR A 20 4.85 6.61 5.25
N ASN A 21 3.98 5.58 5.32
CA ASN A 21 2.95 5.44 6.36
C ASN A 21 3.02 4.07 7.08
N PRO A 22 4.16 3.71 7.69
CA PRO A 22 4.35 2.40 8.29
C PRO A 22 3.40 2.17 9.47
N ILE A 23 2.90 0.95 9.59
CA ILE A 23 2.03 0.56 10.73
C ILE A 23 2.83 0.06 11.94
N TYR A 24 4.10 -0.29 11.75
CA TYR A 24 4.99 -0.75 12.81
C TYR A 24 6.27 0.10 12.84
N SER A 25 6.64 0.60 14.01
CA SER A 25 7.85 1.43 14.18
C SER A 25 9.16 0.64 14.01
N ASN A 26 9.11 -0.67 14.21
CA ASN A 26 10.26 -1.57 14.07
C ASN A 26 10.34 -2.24 12.68
N GLU A 27 9.33 -2.08 11.83
CA GLU A 27 9.32 -2.64 10.48
C GLU A 27 8.65 -1.66 9.50
N LEU A 28 9.46 -0.71 9.03
CA LEU A 28 9.01 0.43 8.22
C LEU A 28 8.52 0.04 6.82
N SER A 29 8.80 -1.18 6.38
CA SER A 29 8.36 -1.67 5.06
C SER A 29 6.90 -2.13 5.00
N ILE A 30 6.22 -2.27 6.15
CA ILE A 30 4.82 -2.71 6.20
C ILE A 30 3.88 -1.53 6.38
N SER A 31 2.89 -1.46 5.49
CA SER A 31 1.79 -0.50 5.57
C SER A 31 0.44 -1.15 5.41
N CYS A 32 -0.61 -0.38 5.72
CA CYS A 32 -1.99 -0.81 5.67
C CYS A 32 -2.81 0.12 4.77
N ILE A 33 -3.78 -0.46 4.08
CA ILE A 33 -4.71 0.23 3.20
C ILE A 33 -6.13 -0.26 3.44
N SER A 34 -7.12 0.63 3.27
CA SER A 34 -8.51 0.21 3.30
C SER A 34 -8.88 -0.54 2.03
N CYS A 35 -9.48 -1.72 2.14
CA CYS A 35 -9.94 -2.47 0.97
C CYS A 35 -10.94 -1.67 0.12
N THR A 36 -11.63 -0.67 0.70
CA THR A 36 -12.56 0.22 -0.03
C THR A 36 -11.87 1.14 -1.04
N GLU A 37 -10.55 1.33 -0.90
CA GLU A 37 -9.67 2.10 -1.81
C GLU A 37 -9.11 1.26 -2.96
N ILE A 38 -9.16 -0.07 -2.84
CA ILE A 38 -8.67 -1.02 -3.85
C ILE A 38 -9.81 -1.58 -4.71
N VAL A 39 -11.03 -1.65 -4.16
CA VAL A 39 -12.17 -2.23 -4.87
C VAL A 39 -12.57 -1.42 -6.11
N PRO A 40 -12.85 -2.08 -7.25
CA PRO A 40 -13.48 -1.43 -8.41
C PRO A 40 -14.82 -0.77 -8.03
N PRO A 41 -15.28 0.31 -8.69
CA PRO A 41 -14.75 0.95 -9.90
C PRO A 41 -13.80 2.13 -9.62
N ARG A 42 -13.50 2.42 -8.34
CA ARG A 42 -12.71 3.61 -7.95
C ARG A 42 -11.26 3.57 -8.41
N THR A 43 -10.73 2.36 -8.66
CA THR A 43 -9.34 2.17 -9.10
C THR A 43 -9.37 1.60 -10.52
N ALA A 44 -9.51 2.47 -11.53
CA ALA A 44 -9.24 2.10 -12.92
C ALA A 44 -7.75 1.76 -13.13
N ALA A 45 -6.89 2.16 -12.19
CA ALA A 45 -5.50 1.75 -12.09
C ALA A 45 -5.36 0.40 -11.37
N SER A 46 -4.31 -0.36 -11.69
CA SER A 46 -4.01 -1.58 -10.91
C SER A 46 -3.72 -1.24 -9.44
N PRO A 47 -4.00 -2.14 -8.49
CA PRO A 47 -3.65 -1.95 -7.08
C PRO A 47 -2.19 -1.56 -6.89
N LYS A 48 -1.28 -2.19 -7.66
CA LYS A 48 0.15 -1.83 -7.66
C LYS A 48 0.37 -0.35 -7.99
N LYS A 49 -0.24 0.16 -9.06
CA LYS A 49 -0.09 1.57 -9.47
C LYS A 49 -0.67 2.54 -8.44
N TYR A 50 -1.78 2.18 -7.81
CA TYR A 50 -2.35 2.98 -6.73
C TYR A 50 -1.43 3.00 -5.50
N LEU A 51 -0.92 1.85 -5.07
CA LEU A 51 0.01 1.73 -3.94
C LEU A 51 1.31 2.50 -4.20
N CYS A 52 1.90 2.38 -5.39
CA CYS A 52 3.06 3.20 -5.76
C CYS A 52 2.75 4.70 -5.64
N LYS A 53 1.61 5.15 -6.16
CA LYS A 53 1.20 6.56 -6.12
C LYS A 53 1.07 7.10 -4.69
N ILE A 54 0.41 6.38 -3.79
CA ILE A 54 0.22 6.84 -2.40
C ILE A 54 1.53 6.83 -1.59
N GLU A 55 2.51 6.04 -2.04
CA GLU A 55 3.86 5.98 -1.48
C GLU A 55 4.84 6.94 -2.18
N GLY A 56 4.36 7.77 -3.12
CA GLY A 56 5.18 8.79 -3.81
C GLY A 56 6.01 8.26 -4.99
N TYR A 57 5.78 7.04 -5.44
CA TYR A 57 6.43 6.42 -6.60
C TYR A 57 5.53 6.56 -7.84
N GLN A 58 6.09 7.00 -8.99
CA GLN A 58 5.34 7.29 -10.22
C GLN A 58 5.66 6.32 -11.36
#